data_AF-A0A518DWM9-F1
#
_entry.id   AF-A0A518DWM9-F1
#
_cell.length_a   1.000
_cell.length_b   1.000
_cell.length_c   1.000
_cell.angle_alpha   90.00
_cell.angle_beta   90.00
_cell.angle_gamma   90.00
#
_symmetry.space_group_name_H-M   'P 1'
#
loop_
_entity.id
_entity.type
_entity.pdbx_description
1 polymer ?
#
loop_
_entity_poly.entity_id
_entity_poly.type
_entity_poly.pdbx_seq_one_letter_code
_entity_poly.pdbx_strand_id
1 'polypeptide(L)'
;MIGLIHLIHAAAVPTVGRPLNMPVVNLLSDNASYLPFDDVLTRLQGNFEYVELDYKTGRKETLALLDKLIQLDAPQESIDRTAAAADQAVLITAWDGERKPENGIQFVWEPDSMLTVQHPPKARRYVTRAGRALGYKLEEW
;
A
#
# COMPACT_ATOMS: atom_id res chain seq x y z
N MET A 1 -27.88 -27.40 32.40
CA MET A 1 -28.62 -26.69 31.33
C MET A 1 -27.58 -25.99 30.48
N ILE A 2 -27.58 -26.26 29.18
CA ILE A 2 -26.51 -25.98 28.20
C ILE A 2 -26.72 -24.60 27.55
N GLY A 3 -25.62 -23.94 27.17
CA GLY A 3 -25.56 -22.91 26.12
C GLY A 3 -25.75 -21.49 26.64
N LEU A 4 -25.02 -20.46 26.18
CA LEU A 4 -24.52 -20.26 24.83
C LEU A 4 -23.42 -19.18 24.89
N ILE A 5 -22.16 -19.57 24.64
CA ILE A 5 -21.06 -18.63 24.39
C ILE A 5 -21.29 -18.11 22.97
N HIS A 6 -21.62 -16.82 22.83
CA HIS A 6 -21.63 -16.17 21.53
C HIS A 6 -20.19 -16.01 21.06
N LEU A 7 -19.77 -16.98 20.26
CA LEU A 7 -18.59 -16.95 19.42
C LEU A 7 -18.83 -15.86 18.36
N ILE A 8 -18.30 -14.65 18.58
CA ILE A 8 -18.23 -13.65 17.51
C ILE A 8 -17.27 -14.22 16.47
N HIS A 9 -17.85 -14.68 15.36
CA HIS A 9 -17.12 -15.01 14.15
C HIS A 9 -16.30 -13.77 13.76
N ALA A 10 -14.99 -13.83 13.99
CA ALA A 10 -14.04 -13.06 13.20
C ALA A 10 -14.15 -13.60 11.77
N ALA A 11 -15.13 -13.10 11.02
CA ALA A 11 -15.15 -13.29 9.58
C ALA A 11 -13.82 -12.76 9.07
N ALA A 12 -13.00 -13.65 8.53
CA ALA A 12 -11.80 -13.29 7.82
C ALA A 12 -12.21 -12.27 6.77
N VAL A 13 -11.85 -11.00 7.00
CA VAL A 13 -11.97 -9.95 5.99
C VAL A 13 -11.21 -10.47 4.78
N PRO A 14 -11.84 -10.67 3.62
CA PRO A 14 -11.11 -11.06 2.43
C PRO A 14 -10.11 -9.95 2.16
N THR A 15 -8.84 -10.24 2.39
CA THR A 15 -7.73 -9.44 1.88
C THR A 15 -8.04 -9.28 0.40
N VAL A 16 -8.17 -8.05 -0.08
CA VAL A 16 -8.40 -7.80 -1.50
C VAL A 16 -7.23 -8.43 -2.25
N GLY A 17 -7.45 -9.63 -2.76
CA GLY A 17 -6.43 -10.39 -3.46
C GLY A 17 -6.05 -9.62 -4.71
N ARG A 18 -4.74 -9.53 -4.99
CA ARG A 18 -4.19 -8.93 -6.21
C ARG A 18 -4.97 -9.43 -7.44
N PRO A 19 -5.67 -8.58 -8.19
CA PRO A 19 -6.04 -8.94 -9.54
C PRO A 19 -4.80 -8.75 -10.43
N LEU A 20 -4.38 -9.83 -11.09
CA LEU A 20 -3.42 -9.76 -12.18
C LEU A 20 -3.91 -8.73 -13.22
N ASN A 21 -3.02 -7.85 -13.70
CA ASN A 21 -3.25 -6.77 -14.69
C ASN A 21 -3.80 -5.41 -14.21
N MET A 22 -3.62 -5.02 -12.94
CA MET A 22 -3.83 -3.61 -12.58
C MET A 22 -2.66 -2.73 -13.05
N PRO A 23 -2.93 -1.58 -13.70
CA PRO A 23 -1.93 -0.56 -13.94
C PRO A 23 -1.26 -0.11 -12.63
N VAL A 24 0.01 0.25 -12.75
CA VAL A 24 0.85 0.71 -11.66
C VAL A 24 1.39 2.09 -12.02
N VAL A 25 1.39 3.00 -11.05
CA VAL A 25 1.97 4.34 -11.20
C VAL A 25 2.89 4.62 -10.02
N ASN A 26 4.06 5.16 -10.31
CA ASN A 26 4.99 5.60 -9.28
C ASN A 26 4.64 7.03 -8.87
N LEU A 27 4.53 7.26 -7.56
CA LEU A 27 4.44 8.60 -6.99
C LEU A 27 5.80 8.98 -6.41
N LEU A 28 6.39 10.04 -6.96
CA LEU A 28 7.71 10.53 -6.60
C LEU A 28 7.62 11.85 -5.83
N SER A 29 8.41 11.96 -4.76
CA SER A 29 8.61 13.23 -4.06
C SER A 29 9.57 14.12 -4.84
N ASP A 30 9.22 15.39 -5.03
CA ASP A 30 10.01 16.38 -5.77
C ASP A 30 11.39 16.67 -5.14
N ASN A 31 11.53 16.39 -3.84
CA ASN A 31 12.72 16.75 -3.06
C ASN A 31 13.49 15.52 -2.52
N ALA A 32 13.21 14.31 -3.02
CA ALA A 32 13.77 13.04 -2.53
C ALA A 32 13.48 12.71 -1.04
N SER A 33 12.79 13.59 -0.30
CA SER A 33 12.29 13.31 1.05
C SER A 33 10.93 12.64 0.95
N TYR A 34 10.87 11.35 1.26
CA TYR A 34 9.62 10.62 1.38
C TYR A 34 8.96 10.95 2.73
N LEU A 35 7.63 11.05 2.72
CA LEU A 35 6.85 11.37 3.91
C LEU A 35 6.93 10.25 4.95
N PRO A 36 7.03 10.60 6.24
CA PRO A 36 6.87 9.62 7.31
C PRO A 36 5.47 9.02 7.29
N PHE A 37 5.32 7.83 7.86
CA PHE A 37 4.07 7.07 7.83
C PHE A 37 2.86 7.86 8.35
N ASP A 38 3.01 8.57 9.47
CA ASP A 38 1.93 9.34 10.09
C ASP A 38 1.42 10.47 9.19
N ASP A 39 2.32 11.11 8.43
CA ASP A 39 1.95 12.16 7.46
C ASP A 39 1.21 11.56 6.27
N VAL A 40 1.65 10.40 5.76
CA VAL A 40 0.97 9.67 4.69
C VAL A 40 -0.45 9.33 5.14
N LEU A 41 -0.60 8.75 6.34
CA LEU A 41 -1.89 8.35 6.87
C LEU A 41 -2.83 9.56 7.05
N THR A 42 -2.34 10.61 7.72
CA THR A 42 -3.12 11.83 7.99
C THR A 42 -3.62 12.47 6.69
N ARG A 43 -2.76 12.58 5.68
CA ARG A 43 -3.12 13.19 4.40
C ARG A 43 -4.11 12.34 3.62
N LEU A 44 -3.98 11.01 3.64
CA LEU A 44 -4.93 10.12 2.98
C LEU A 44 -6.30 10.15 3.67
N GLN A 45 -6.34 10.12 5.00
CA GLN A 45 -7.59 10.22 5.77
C GLN A 45 -8.31 11.57 5.54
N GLY A 46 -7.57 12.64 5.25
CA GLY A 46 -8.16 13.93 4.86
C GLY A 46 -8.70 13.98 3.42
N ASN A 47 -8.44 12.97 2.58
CA ASN A 47 -8.75 13.00 1.14
C ASN A 47 -9.54 11.78 0.62
N PHE A 48 -9.70 10.74 1.43
CA PHE A 48 -10.45 9.52 1.12
C PHE A 48 -11.45 9.26 2.23
N GLU A 49 -12.62 8.70 1.89
CA GLU A 49 -13.64 8.37 2.89
C GLU A 49 -13.16 7.29 3.86
N TYR A 50 -12.38 6.33 3.34
CA TYR A 50 -11.87 5.21 4.10
C TYR A 50 -10.39 4.95 3.78
N VAL A 51 -9.64 4.59 4.83
CA VAL A 51 -8.24 4.14 4.76
C VAL A 51 -8.07 2.91 5.64
N GLU A 52 -7.57 1.82 5.08
CA GLU A 52 -7.27 0.57 5.77
C GLU A 52 -5.77 0.28 5.74
N LEU A 53 -5.28 -0.30 6.84
CA LEU A 53 -3.89 -0.67 7.05
C LEU A 53 -3.78 -2.18 7.27
N ASP A 54 -2.89 -2.83 6.52
CA ASP A 54 -2.56 -4.24 6.69
C ASP A 54 -1.03 -4.44 6.76
N TYR A 55 -0.51 -4.45 7.98
CA TYR A 55 0.90 -4.68 8.29
C TYR A 55 1.38 -6.08 7.90
N LYS A 56 0.52 -7.10 8.04
CA LYS A 56 0.90 -8.47 7.74
C LYS A 56 1.12 -8.65 6.25
N THR A 57 0.22 -8.10 5.44
CA THR A 57 0.34 -8.12 3.99
C THR A 57 1.47 -7.22 3.53
N GLY A 58 1.62 -6.01 4.09
CA GLY A 58 2.76 -5.12 3.80
C GLY A 58 4.11 -5.84 3.97
N ARG A 59 4.36 -6.40 5.16
CA ARG A 59 5.55 -7.20 5.46
C ARG A 59 5.73 -8.38 4.50
N LYS A 60 4.67 -9.14 4.22
CA LYS A 60 4.74 -10.28 3.30
C LYS A 60 5.18 -9.86 1.90
N GLU A 61 4.68 -8.73 1.40
CA GLU A 61 5.00 -8.23 0.07
C GLU A 61 6.44 -7.71 -0.01
N THR A 62 6.91 -6.99 1.00
CA THR A 62 8.30 -6.53 1.08
C THR A 62 9.28 -7.71 1.20
N LEU A 63 8.94 -8.76 1.96
CA LEU A 63 9.76 -9.99 2.00
C LEU A 63 9.78 -10.71 0.65
N ALA A 64 8.66 -10.75 -0.08
CA ALA A 64 8.64 -11.33 -1.42
C ALA A 64 9.46 -10.50 -2.43
N LEU A 65 9.58 -9.18 -2.24
CA LEU A 65 10.50 -8.33 -2.99
C LEU A 65 11.96 -8.62 -2.61
N LEU A 66 12.26 -8.74 -1.32
CA LEU A 66 13.59 -9.08 -0.82
C LEU A 66 14.09 -10.40 -1.42
N ASP A 67 13.26 -11.45 -1.41
CA ASP A 67 13.59 -12.75 -2.00
C ASP A 67 13.95 -12.62 -3.49
N LYS A 68 13.23 -11.78 -4.23
CA LYS A 68 13.52 -11.51 -5.65
C LYS A 68 14.83 -10.75 -5.84
N LEU A 69 15.11 -9.76 -5.00
CA LEU A 69 16.36 -9.00 -5.07
C LEU A 69 17.57 -9.92 -4.85
N ILE A 70 17.48 -10.85 -3.89
CA ILE A 70 18.50 -11.87 -3.65
C ILE A 70 18.65 -12.81 -4.85
N GLN A 71 17.54 -13.29 -5.43
CA GLN A 71 17.57 -14.17 -6.60
C GLN A 71 18.16 -13.52 -7.84
N LEU A 72 18.02 -12.20 -7.97
CA LEU A 72 18.51 -11.42 -9.10
C LEU A 72 19.93 -10.86 -8.88
N ASP A 73 20.59 -11.22 -7.79
CA ASP A 73 21.92 -10.70 -7.42
C ASP A 73 21.97 -9.16 -7.42
N ALA A 74 20.92 -8.54 -6.86
CA ALA A 74 20.83 -7.09 -6.74
C ALA A 74 21.94 -6.53 -5.83
N PRO A 75 22.30 -5.24 -5.95
CA PRO A 75 23.29 -4.63 -5.07
C PRO A 75 22.95 -4.83 -3.59
N GLN A 76 23.96 -5.15 -2.77
CA GLN A 76 23.79 -5.42 -1.34
C GLN A 76 23.08 -4.28 -0.60
N GLU A 77 23.37 -3.03 -0.96
CA GLU A 77 22.69 -1.85 -0.42
C GLU A 77 21.16 -1.90 -0.59
N SER A 78 20.68 -2.38 -1.74
CA SER A 78 19.25 -2.55 -1.99
C SER A 78 18.64 -3.68 -1.16
N ILE A 79 19.37 -4.79 -1.01
CA ILE A 79 18.94 -5.93 -0.18
C ILE A 79 18.83 -5.50 1.28
N ASP A 80 19.85 -4.85 1.82
CA ASP A 80 19.90 -4.40 3.23
C ASP A 80 18.79 -3.40 3.53
N ARG A 81 18.57 -2.43 2.62
CA ARG A 81 17.49 -1.45 2.74
C ARG A 81 16.11 -2.13 2.74
N THR A 82 15.83 -3.04 1.81
CA THR A 82 14.54 -3.74 1.76
C THR A 82 14.34 -4.65 2.97
N ALA A 83 15.41 -5.29 3.47
CA ALA A 83 15.35 -6.08 4.70
C ALA A 83 15.01 -5.21 5.93
N ALA A 84 15.61 -4.03 6.06
CA ALA A 84 15.32 -3.09 7.15
C ALA A 84 13.89 -2.51 7.08
N ALA A 85 13.34 -2.37 5.87
CA ALA A 85 11.97 -1.88 5.66
C ALA A 85 10.88 -2.91 5.99
N ALA A 86 11.19 -4.21 5.93
CA ALA A 86 10.18 -5.28 5.98
C ALA A 86 9.30 -5.26 7.23
N ASP A 87 9.86 -4.96 8.40
CA ASP A 87 9.10 -4.92 9.66
C ASP A 87 8.28 -3.62 9.84
N GLN A 88 8.54 -2.61 9.02
CA GLN A 88 7.81 -1.34 9.00
C GLN A 88 6.83 -1.24 7.83
N ALA A 89 6.89 -2.18 6.87
CA ALA A 89 6.10 -2.14 5.66
C ALA A 89 4.60 -2.30 5.96
N VAL A 90 3.79 -1.40 5.40
CA VAL A 90 2.33 -1.41 5.60
C VAL A 90 1.64 -1.38 4.26
N LEU A 91 0.73 -2.33 4.04
CA LEU A 91 -0.19 -2.21 2.91
C LEU A 91 -1.26 -1.17 3.26
N ILE A 92 -1.36 -0.12 2.45
CA ILE A 92 -2.36 0.92 2.57
C ILE A 92 -3.38 0.75 1.45
N THR A 93 -4.66 0.72 1.82
CA THR A 93 -5.78 0.76 0.86
C THR A 93 -6.66 1.96 1.18
N ALA A 94 -6.89 2.83 0.20
CA ALA A 94 -7.72 4.03 0.38
C ALA A 94 -8.81 4.09 -0.69
N TRP A 95 -10.07 4.29 -0.30
CA TRP A 95 -11.22 4.25 -1.22
C TRP A 95 -12.37 5.18 -0.80
N ASP A 96 -13.29 5.43 -1.74
CA ASP A 96 -14.54 6.17 -1.51
C ASP A 96 -15.76 5.24 -1.63
N GLY A 97 -16.79 5.44 -0.81
CA GLY A 97 -18.03 4.66 -0.86
C GLY A 97 -17.81 3.16 -0.57
N GLU A 98 -18.34 2.30 -1.44
CA GLU A 98 -18.23 0.86 -1.25
C GLU A 98 -16.78 0.37 -1.33
N ARG A 99 -16.41 -0.56 -0.44
CA ARG A 99 -15.08 -1.20 -0.41
C ARG A 99 -14.89 -2.13 -1.61
N LYS A 100 -14.53 -1.53 -2.74
CA LYS A 100 -14.27 -2.21 -4.01
C LYS A 100 -12.97 -1.68 -4.63
N PRO A 101 -12.20 -2.52 -5.34
CA PRO A 101 -10.94 -2.08 -5.94
C PRO A 101 -11.12 -0.89 -6.90
N GLU A 102 -12.22 -0.83 -7.66
CA GLU A 102 -12.52 0.28 -8.59
C GLU A 102 -12.71 1.65 -7.93
N ASN A 103 -12.93 1.68 -6.62
CA ASN A 103 -13.25 2.89 -5.88
C ASN A 103 -12.04 3.49 -5.15
N GLY A 104 -10.83 2.98 -5.39
CA GLY A 104 -9.68 3.36 -4.60
C GLY A 104 -8.33 3.04 -5.21
N ILE A 105 -7.33 3.08 -4.34
CA ILE A 105 -5.94 2.76 -4.60
C ILE A 105 -5.40 1.82 -3.54
N GLN A 106 -4.32 1.13 -3.89
CA GLN A 106 -3.58 0.28 -2.98
C GLN A 106 -2.08 0.44 -3.22
N PHE A 107 -1.29 0.53 -2.17
CA PHE A 107 0.17 0.53 -2.26
C PHE A 107 0.81 0.04 -0.97
N VAL A 108 2.05 -0.43 -1.04
CA VAL A 108 2.85 -0.71 0.15
C VAL A 108 3.65 0.55 0.47
N TRP A 109 3.50 1.04 1.70
CA TRP A 109 4.38 2.06 2.24
C TRP A 109 5.61 1.39 2.84
N GLU A 110 6.78 1.91 2.51
CA GLU A 110 8.08 1.54 3.05
C GLU A 110 8.85 2.83 3.39
N PRO A 111 9.67 2.84 4.45
CA PRO A 111 10.49 4.00 4.77
C PRO A 111 11.46 4.31 3.62
N ASP A 112 11.64 5.61 3.36
CA ASP A 112 12.59 6.14 2.37
C ASP A 112 12.45 5.56 0.95
N SER A 113 11.25 5.10 0.59
CA SER A 113 10.94 4.44 -0.67
C SER A 113 9.86 5.17 -1.46
N MET A 114 9.92 5.04 -2.79
CA MET A 114 8.87 5.53 -3.68
C MET A 114 7.57 4.75 -3.47
N LEU A 115 6.43 5.40 -3.68
CA LEU A 115 5.15 4.71 -3.59
C LEU A 115 4.77 4.15 -4.95
N THR A 116 4.72 2.82 -5.02
CA THR A 116 4.24 2.09 -6.19
C THR A 116 2.73 1.84 -6.04
N VAL A 117 1.92 2.69 -6.68
CA VAL A 117 0.46 2.70 -6.51
C VAL A 117 -0.23 1.85 -7.56
N GLN A 118 -1.00 0.87 -7.08
CA GLN A 118 -1.88 0.05 -7.89
C GLN A 118 -3.26 0.70 -7.97
N HIS A 119 -3.84 0.69 -9.17
CA HIS A 119 -5.18 1.17 -9.39
C HIS A 119 -5.84 0.45 -10.56
N PRO A 120 -7.16 0.23 -10.54
CA PRO A 120 -7.87 -0.21 -11.74
C PRO A 120 -7.74 0.77 -12.90
N PRO A 121 -7.85 0.33 -14.17
CA PRO A 121 -7.74 1.22 -15.33
C PRO A 121 -8.64 2.46 -15.28
N LYS A 122 -9.83 2.35 -14.66
CA LYS A 122 -10.80 3.44 -14.51
C LYS A 122 -10.63 4.27 -13.23
N ALA A 123 -9.66 3.93 -12.39
CA ALA A 123 -9.41 4.51 -11.07
C ALA A 123 -8.27 5.54 -11.05
N ARG A 124 -7.71 5.94 -12.22
CA ARG A 124 -6.60 6.90 -12.31
C ARG A 124 -6.84 8.22 -11.55
N ARG A 125 -8.10 8.67 -11.47
CA ARG A 125 -8.50 9.85 -10.68
C ARG A 125 -8.08 9.75 -9.20
N TYR A 126 -8.11 8.54 -8.63
CA TYR A 126 -7.74 8.30 -7.24
C TYR A 126 -6.23 8.36 -7.05
N VAL A 127 -5.46 7.89 -8.03
CA VAL A 127 -3.99 8.05 -8.04
C VAL A 127 -3.60 9.51 -8.11
N THR A 128 -4.22 10.29 -9.01
CA THR A 128 -3.97 11.73 -9.11
C THR A 128 -4.35 12.46 -7.82
N ARG A 129 -5.47 12.08 -7.18
CA ARG A 129 -5.87 12.64 -5.88
C ARG A 129 -4.85 12.31 -4.79
N ALA A 130 -4.38 11.06 -4.73
CA ALA A 130 -3.36 10.65 -3.77
C ALA A 130 -2.03 11.37 -4.00
N GLY A 131 -1.57 11.50 -5.25
CA GLY A 131 -0.38 12.30 -5.59
C GLY A 131 -0.51 13.73 -5.09
N ARG A 132 -1.64 14.40 -5.34
CA ARG A 132 -1.90 15.76 -4.83
C ARG A 132 -1.94 15.84 -3.30
N ALA A 133 -2.61 14.89 -2.65
CA ALA A 133 -2.71 14.84 -1.20
C ALA A 133 -1.34 14.66 -0.53
N LEU A 134 -0.48 13.82 -1.12
CA LEU A 134 0.86 13.54 -0.62
C LEU A 134 1.89 14.58 -1.08
N GLY A 135 1.57 15.44 -2.06
CA GLY A 135 2.52 16.37 -2.66
C GLY A 135 3.55 15.68 -3.56
N TYR A 136 3.18 14.53 -4.13
CA TYR A 136 4.02 13.74 -5.03
C TYR A 136 3.58 13.95 -6.48
N LYS A 137 4.55 13.86 -7.41
CA LYS A 137 4.28 13.87 -8.84
C LYS A 137 4.02 12.45 -9.34
N LEU A 138 3.11 12.36 -10.31
CA LEU A 138 2.87 11.14 -11.07
C LEU A 138 4.00 10.99 -12.08
N GLU A 139 4.72 9.87 -12.02
CA GLU A 139 5.61 9.46 -13.09
C GLU A 139 4.88 8.42 -13.95
N GLU A 140 4.61 8.77 -15.21
CA GLU A 140 3.93 7.90 -16.17
C GLU A 140 4.95 7.41 -17.18
N TRP A 141 5.21 6.10 -17.20
CA TRP A 141 6.10 5.42 -18.15
C TRP A 141 5.27 4.71 -19.23
#